data_AF-A0A958LZG0-F1
#
_entry.id   AF-A0A958LZG0-F1
#
_cell.length_a   1.000
_cell.length_b   1.000
_cell.length_c   1.000
_cell.angle_alpha   90.00
_cell.angle_beta   90.00
_cell.angle_gamma   90.00
#
_symmetry.space_group_name_H-M   'P 1'
#
loop_
_entity.id
_entity.type
_entity.pdbx_description
1 polymer ?
#
loop_
_entity_poly.entity_id
_entity_poly.type
_entity_poly.pdbx_seq_one_letter_code
_entity_poly.pdbx_strand_id
1 'polypeptide(L)'
;MKRIIGLLFMVTFTSGVILTGCDDKKEASSKKYDSIIRNVDEVDYLIQQEMILRKSSEGDRDNIRKLLQDLRIGFSRLNNNPSDELGITLVKRAIRLIRYQQLLEGDKARFDLIINEAATALYEISSTYSIPLNIEWLLYSFRFSEDLENKGYISWPQGAWSVDWALDRSYVSVQDSNAQAYLISPNFDLRDVKRASFAIEHTININRNKRSTKDLDRREILKQSFHAKISTDYKGGDPSESVCGCHWIDVDLGELPSSKDFHTVESQRVDLSPFLGEKNVSIAFYYD
;
A
#
# COMPACT_ATOMS: atom_id res chain seq x y z
N MET A 1 48.85 -22.28 -1.96
CA MET A 1 48.79 -21.34 -3.10
C MET A 1 47.49 -20.53 -2.92
N LYS A 2 47.60 -19.25 -2.57
CA LYS A 2 46.47 -18.32 -2.39
C LYS A 2 46.02 -17.79 -3.75
N ARG A 3 44.71 -17.54 -3.92
CA ARG A 3 44.16 -16.31 -4.53
C ARG A 3 42.66 -16.18 -4.27
N ILE A 4 42.31 -15.11 -3.57
CA ILE A 4 40.98 -14.51 -3.41
C ILE A 4 40.65 -13.74 -4.68
N ILE A 5 39.40 -13.81 -5.18
CA ILE A 5 38.69 -12.80 -5.99
C ILE A 5 37.18 -13.09 -5.79
N GLY A 6 36.25 -12.22 -5.40
CA GLY A 6 36.14 -10.78 -5.08
C GLY A 6 34.69 -10.56 -4.57
N LEU A 7 34.11 -9.39 -4.33
CA LEU A 7 34.52 -8.00 -4.17
C LEU A 7 33.30 -7.35 -3.48
N LEU A 8 33.43 -6.79 -2.28
CA LEU A 8 32.34 -6.17 -1.53
C LEU A 8 32.31 -4.66 -1.87
N PHE A 9 31.24 -4.17 -2.48
CA PHE A 9 31.01 -2.73 -2.64
C PHE A 9 30.26 -2.21 -1.41
N MET A 10 30.96 -1.43 -0.59
CA MET A 10 30.36 -0.60 0.46
C MET A 10 30.58 0.85 0.06
N VAL A 11 29.50 1.56 -0.30
CA VAL A 11 29.55 3.00 -0.58
C VAL A 11 29.12 3.72 0.70
N THR A 12 30.09 4.29 1.40
CA THR A 12 29.88 5.29 2.44
C THR A 12 29.97 6.67 1.81
N PHE A 13 28.90 7.46 1.91
CA PHE A 13 28.98 8.89 1.65
C PHE A 13 29.41 9.60 2.94
N THR A 14 30.67 10.01 3.01
CA THR A 14 31.10 11.16 3.80
C THR A 14 31.25 12.33 2.85
N SER A 15 30.27 13.22 2.80
CA SER A 15 30.49 14.53 2.22
C SER A 15 30.87 15.51 3.34
N GLY A 16 32.13 15.93 3.33
CA GLY A 16 32.50 17.24 3.83
C GLY A 16 32.00 18.31 2.87
N VAL A 17 31.64 19.48 3.41
CA VAL A 17 31.34 20.68 2.62
C VAL A 17 32.45 21.70 2.89
N ILE A 18 33.05 22.17 1.80
CA ILE A 18 33.90 23.36 1.73
C ILE A 18 32.96 24.57 1.83
N LEU A 19 33.17 25.43 2.83
CA LEU A 19 32.51 26.73 2.93
C LEU A 19 33.31 27.74 2.11
N THR A 20 32.77 28.17 0.97
CA THR A 20 33.15 29.43 0.32
C THR A 20 32.04 30.43 0.55
N GLY A 21 32.38 31.59 1.12
CA GLY A 21 31.46 32.70 1.31
C GLY A 21 31.11 33.36 -0.02
N CYS A 22 29.83 33.65 -0.18
CA CYS A 22 29.33 34.80 -0.94
C CYS A 22 28.31 35.49 -0.04
N ASP A 23 28.53 36.78 0.22
CA ASP A 23 27.56 37.68 0.82
C ASP A 23 26.42 37.86 -0.18
N ASP A 24 25.36 37.09 -0.01
CA ASP A 24 24.08 37.36 -0.67
C ASP A 24 23.05 37.74 0.40
N LYS A 25 22.42 38.89 0.16
CA LYS A 25 21.38 39.47 0.99
C LYS A 25 20.35 38.38 1.32
N LYS A 26 20.17 38.11 2.63
CA LYS A 26 19.05 37.32 3.15
C LYS A 26 17.75 38.00 2.74
N GLU A 27 17.22 37.64 1.58
CA GLU A 27 15.78 37.64 1.38
C GLU A 27 15.20 36.77 2.50
N ALA A 28 14.28 37.33 3.27
CA ALA A 28 13.64 36.63 4.37
C ALA A 28 13.02 35.35 3.80
N SER A 29 13.62 34.19 4.09
CA SER A 29 13.06 32.91 3.68
C SER A 29 11.64 32.87 4.22
N SER A 30 10.65 32.86 3.34
CA SER A 30 9.26 32.78 3.77
C SER A 30 9.14 31.48 4.56
N LYS A 31 8.92 31.60 5.87
CA LYS A 31 8.69 30.51 6.82
C LYS A 31 7.34 29.85 6.59
N LYS A 32 7.05 29.52 5.33
CA LYS A 32 5.73 29.14 4.82
C LYS A 32 5.25 27.85 5.49
N TYR A 33 6.16 26.94 5.81
CA TYR A 33 5.85 25.62 6.36
C TYR A 33 6.17 25.50 7.87
N ASP A 34 6.40 26.61 8.58
CA ASP A 34 6.72 26.59 10.03
C ASP A 34 5.56 26.05 10.88
N SER A 35 4.29 26.15 10.42
CA SER A 35 3.14 25.54 11.10
C SER A 35 3.24 24.02 11.10
N ILE A 36 3.51 23.41 9.93
CA ILE A 36 3.65 21.97 9.77
C ILE A 36 4.79 21.45 10.64
N ILE A 37 5.95 22.14 10.61
CA ILE A 37 7.11 21.75 11.44
C ILE A 37 6.76 21.78 12.93
N ARG A 38 6.04 22.81 13.38
CA ARG A 38 5.60 22.91 14.78
C ARG A 38 4.64 21.79 15.17
N ASN A 39 3.68 21.47 14.30
CA ASN A 39 2.74 20.37 14.54
C ASN A 39 3.46 19.01 14.60
N VAL A 40 4.48 18.81 13.74
CA VAL A 40 5.36 17.63 13.78
C VAL A 40 6.11 17.54 15.11
N ASP A 41 6.72 18.63 15.57
CA ASP A 41 7.43 18.68 16.85
C ASP A 41 6.49 18.42 18.04
N GLU A 42 5.25 18.92 18.00
CA GLU A 42 4.22 18.65 19.02
C GLU A 42 3.86 17.16 19.07
N VAL A 43 3.62 16.52 17.92
CA VAL A 43 3.29 15.10 17.88
C VAL A 43 4.47 14.23 18.30
N ASP A 44 5.72 14.56 17.89
CA ASP A 44 6.90 13.84 18.38
C ASP A 44 7.04 13.97 19.90
N TYR A 45 6.81 15.16 20.47
CA TYR A 45 6.79 15.35 21.91
C TYR A 45 5.73 14.47 22.60
N LEU A 46 4.51 14.39 22.05
CA LEU A 46 3.46 13.53 22.59
C LEU A 46 3.83 12.04 22.54
N ILE A 47 4.56 11.58 21.52
CA ILE A 47 5.08 10.20 21.46
C ILE A 47 6.13 9.99 22.55
N GLN A 48 7.06 10.93 22.73
CA GLN A 48 8.10 10.86 23.76
C GLN A 48 7.53 10.83 25.18
N GLN A 49 6.42 11.53 25.42
CA GLN A 49 5.69 11.50 26.70
C GLN A 49 4.74 10.31 26.82
N GLU A 50 4.78 9.37 25.87
CA GLU A 50 3.87 8.22 25.78
C GLU A 50 2.39 8.64 25.91
N MET A 51 2.01 9.80 25.37
CA MET A 51 0.62 10.28 25.39
C MET A 51 -0.20 9.71 24.24
N ILE A 52 0.47 9.40 23.13
CA ILE A 52 -0.08 8.73 21.95
C ILE A 52 0.78 7.51 21.61
N LEU A 53 0.26 6.55 20.83
CA LEU A 53 0.97 5.30 20.50
C LEU A 53 1.34 4.45 21.73
N ARG A 54 0.57 4.58 22.83
CA ARG A 54 0.79 3.84 24.09
C ARG A 54 0.77 2.32 23.92
N LYS A 55 -0.08 1.85 23.00
CA LYS A 55 -0.25 0.41 22.72
C LYS A 55 0.69 -0.10 21.62
N SER A 56 1.45 0.77 20.97
CA SER A 56 2.41 0.39 19.94
C SER A 56 3.69 -0.18 20.56
N SER A 57 4.46 -0.94 19.80
CA SER A 57 5.79 -1.37 20.23
C SER A 57 6.77 -0.19 20.23
N GLU A 58 7.89 -0.32 20.94
CA GLU A 58 8.98 0.68 20.90
C GLU A 58 9.52 0.87 19.48
N GLY A 59 9.68 -0.23 18.74
CA GLY A 59 10.12 -0.20 17.34
C GLY A 59 9.16 0.57 16.42
N ASP A 60 7.85 0.41 16.62
CA ASP A 60 6.85 1.15 15.84
C ASP A 60 6.88 2.65 16.17
N ARG A 61 7.03 2.99 17.46
CA ARG A 61 7.19 4.39 17.88
C ARG A 61 8.44 5.00 17.25
N ASP A 62 9.59 4.33 17.31
CA ASP A 62 10.83 4.82 16.71
C ASP A 62 10.74 4.97 15.19
N ASN A 63 10.06 4.04 14.52
CA ASN A 63 9.80 4.14 13.08
C ASN A 63 8.94 5.37 12.76
N ILE A 64 7.86 5.61 13.49
CA ILE A 64 7.01 6.80 13.31
C ILE A 64 7.80 8.08 13.57
N ARG A 65 8.61 8.13 14.63
CA ARG A 65 9.44 9.31 14.96
C ARG A 65 10.45 9.63 13.86
N LYS A 66 11.06 8.62 13.23
CA LYS A 66 11.92 8.80 12.06
C LYS A 66 11.15 9.40 10.88
N LEU A 67 9.90 8.97 10.65
CA LEU A 67 9.06 9.54 9.58
C LEU A 67 8.65 10.99 9.88
N LEU A 68 8.36 11.32 11.14
CA LEU A 68 8.14 12.70 11.58
C LEU A 68 9.39 13.56 11.38
N GLN A 69 10.58 13.03 11.67
CA GLN A 69 11.84 13.70 11.40
C GLN A 69 12.05 13.93 9.89
N ASP A 70 11.72 12.95 9.04
CA ASP A 70 11.74 13.10 7.58
C ASP A 70 10.82 14.25 7.12
N LEU A 71 9.60 14.38 7.68
CA LEU A 71 8.70 15.51 7.41
C LEU A 71 9.35 16.85 7.80
N ARG A 72 9.88 16.94 9.02
CA ARG A 72 10.50 18.17 9.52
C ARG A 72 11.70 18.58 8.67
N ILE A 73 12.61 17.65 8.36
CA ILE A 73 13.77 17.92 7.51
C ILE A 73 13.30 18.33 6.11
N GLY A 74 12.34 17.58 5.56
CA GLY A 74 11.76 17.85 4.25
C GLY A 74 11.21 19.27 4.13
N PHE A 75 10.31 19.68 5.02
CA PHE A 75 9.74 21.03 5.01
C PHE A 75 10.77 22.12 5.34
N SER A 76 11.78 21.84 6.17
CA SER A 76 12.87 22.78 6.41
C SER A 76 13.67 23.06 5.14
N ARG A 77 13.89 22.04 4.30
CA ARG A 77 14.52 22.21 2.98
C ARG A 77 13.62 22.98 2.03
N LEU A 78 12.33 22.67 2.00
CA LEU A 78 11.34 23.33 1.13
C LEU A 78 11.08 24.80 1.49
N ASN A 79 11.25 25.19 2.76
CA ASN A 79 11.25 26.60 3.18
C ASN A 79 12.41 27.40 2.54
N ASN A 80 13.57 26.76 2.32
CA ASN A 80 14.74 27.40 1.72
C ASN A 80 14.72 27.31 0.18
N ASN A 81 14.29 26.16 -0.36
CA ASN A 81 14.19 25.90 -1.78
C ASN A 81 12.94 25.03 -2.06
N PRO A 82 11.83 25.63 -2.52
CA PRO A 82 10.59 24.90 -2.76
C PRO A 82 10.68 23.78 -3.81
N SER A 83 11.68 23.79 -4.69
CA SER A 83 11.91 22.72 -5.68
C SER A 83 13.00 21.72 -5.25
N ASP A 84 13.38 21.69 -3.98
CA ASP A 84 14.38 20.75 -3.47
C ASP A 84 13.90 19.30 -3.55
N GLU A 85 14.46 18.53 -4.48
CA GLU A 85 14.05 17.15 -4.80
C GLU A 85 14.12 16.21 -3.58
N LEU A 86 15.17 16.34 -2.76
CA LEU A 86 15.32 15.53 -1.55
C LEU A 86 14.24 15.88 -0.53
N GLY A 87 13.95 17.18 -0.34
CA GLY A 87 12.88 17.66 0.53
C GLY A 87 11.53 17.10 0.10
N ILE A 88 11.20 17.18 -1.18
CA ILE A 88 9.98 16.60 -1.76
C ILE A 88 9.94 15.09 -1.52
N THR A 89 11.05 14.38 -1.74
CA THR A 89 11.13 12.92 -1.57
C THR A 89 10.91 12.49 -0.12
N LEU A 90 11.53 13.19 0.83
CA LEU A 90 11.35 12.94 2.27
C LEU A 90 9.90 13.13 2.69
N VAL A 91 9.28 14.26 2.30
CA VAL A 91 7.88 14.54 2.66
C VAL A 91 6.93 13.51 2.03
N LYS A 92 7.09 13.18 0.74
CA LYS A 92 6.27 12.16 0.06
C LYS A 92 6.37 10.81 0.75
N ARG A 93 7.60 10.37 1.04
CA ARG A 93 7.85 9.08 1.71
C ARG A 93 7.20 9.06 3.10
N ALA A 94 7.39 10.10 3.88
CA ALA A 94 6.87 10.16 5.25
C ALA A 94 5.34 10.19 5.29
N ILE A 95 4.70 11.04 4.46
CA ILE A 95 3.24 11.05 4.28
C ILE A 95 2.71 9.66 3.97
N ARG A 96 3.32 9.01 2.99
CA ARG A 96 2.94 7.68 2.55
C ARG A 96 3.04 6.68 3.71
N LEU A 97 4.22 6.56 4.32
CA LEU A 97 4.48 5.54 5.33
C LEU A 97 3.74 5.76 6.66
N ILE A 98 3.46 7.01 7.04
CA ILE A 98 2.63 7.31 8.22
C ILE A 98 1.19 6.88 7.98
N ARG A 99 0.60 7.17 6.81
CA ARG A 99 -0.77 6.72 6.50
C ARG A 99 -0.94 5.20 6.46
N TYR A 100 0.12 4.46 6.14
CA TYR A 100 0.11 3.00 6.18
C TYR A 100 0.16 2.41 7.59
N GLN A 101 0.40 3.23 8.63
CA GLN A 101 0.40 2.74 10.00
C GLN A 101 -1.02 2.44 10.46
N GLN A 102 -1.22 1.28 11.07
CA GLN A 102 -2.47 0.92 11.73
C GLN A 102 -2.55 1.63 13.08
N LEU A 103 -3.00 2.88 13.05
CA LEU A 103 -3.15 3.71 14.25
C LEU A 103 -4.54 3.54 14.87
N LEU A 104 -4.62 3.62 16.19
CA LEU A 104 -5.89 3.73 16.89
C LEU A 104 -6.58 5.04 16.51
N GLU A 105 -7.92 5.07 16.46
CA GLU A 105 -8.71 6.21 15.98
C GLU A 105 -8.31 7.55 16.64
N GLY A 106 -8.08 7.53 17.96
CA GLY A 106 -7.67 8.73 18.71
C GLY A 106 -6.27 9.25 18.37
N ASP A 107 -5.33 8.35 18.02
CA ASP A 107 -3.99 8.72 17.56
C ASP A 107 -4.05 9.18 16.10
N LYS A 108 -4.79 8.44 15.27
CA LYS A 108 -4.99 8.67 13.84
C LYS A 108 -5.43 10.10 13.55
N ALA A 109 -6.43 10.63 14.26
CA ALA A 109 -6.93 11.99 14.05
C ALA A 109 -5.83 13.07 14.15
N ARG A 110 -4.82 12.87 15.02
CA ARG A 110 -3.70 13.81 15.19
C ARG A 110 -2.71 13.72 14.03
N PHE A 111 -2.41 12.50 13.58
CA PHE A 111 -1.57 12.31 12.39
C PHE A 111 -2.28 12.81 11.13
N ASP A 112 -3.58 12.56 10.96
CA ASP A 112 -4.35 13.00 9.80
C ASP A 112 -4.29 14.52 9.62
N LEU A 113 -4.29 15.31 10.71
CA LEU A 113 -4.13 16.76 10.63
C LEU A 113 -2.79 17.14 9.97
N ILE A 114 -1.68 16.60 10.47
CA ILE A 114 -0.33 16.87 9.94
C ILE A 114 -0.20 16.37 8.50
N ILE A 115 -0.69 15.16 8.24
CA ILE A 115 -0.58 14.56 6.92
C ILE A 115 -1.39 15.32 5.88
N ASN A 116 -2.60 15.78 6.22
CA ASN A 116 -3.42 16.56 5.31
C ASN A 116 -2.83 17.93 5.02
N GLU A 117 -2.27 18.61 6.05
CA GLU A 117 -1.55 19.87 5.87
C GLU A 117 -0.31 19.69 5.00
N ALA A 118 0.48 18.64 5.27
CA ALA A 118 1.68 18.30 4.50
C ALA A 118 1.37 17.93 3.04
N ALA A 119 0.28 17.18 2.81
CA ALA A 119 -0.17 16.82 1.48
C ALA A 119 -0.64 18.04 0.67
N THR A 120 -1.34 18.97 1.33
CA THR A 120 -1.78 20.24 0.73
C THR A 120 -0.58 21.09 0.34
N ALA A 121 0.42 21.23 1.23
CA ALA A 121 1.65 21.95 0.93
C ALA A 121 2.43 21.34 -0.25
N LEU A 122 2.54 20.01 -0.31
CA LEU A 122 3.16 19.35 -1.46
C LEU A 122 2.37 19.57 -2.76
N TYR A 123 1.04 19.58 -2.70
CA TYR A 123 0.20 19.86 -3.86
C TYR A 123 0.40 21.29 -4.39
N GLU A 124 0.49 22.28 -3.49
CA GLU A 124 0.83 23.66 -3.86
C GLU A 124 2.21 23.76 -4.51
N ILE A 125 3.22 23.07 -3.96
CA ILE A 125 4.56 23.03 -4.55
C ILE A 125 4.52 22.39 -5.94
N SER A 126 3.86 21.24 -6.07
CA SER A 126 3.72 20.52 -7.34
C SER A 126 3.05 21.35 -8.42
N SER A 127 1.97 22.05 -8.07
CA SER A 127 1.25 22.94 -9.01
C SER A 127 2.07 24.17 -9.38
N THR A 128 2.78 24.78 -8.43
CA THR A 128 3.58 25.99 -8.67
C THR A 128 4.83 25.69 -9.51
N TYR A 129 5.51 24.58 -9.24
CA TYR A 129 6.81 24.25 -9.84
C TYR A 129 6.73 23.17 -10.91
N SER A 130 5.53 22.75 -11.31
CA SER A 130 5.30 21.68 -12.30
C SER A 130 6.00 20.35 -11.97
N ILE A 131 6.14 20.06 -10.67
CA ILE A 131 6.81 18.83 -10.20
C ILE A 131 5.76 17.72 -10.13
N PRO A 132 5.95 16.57 -10.78
CA PRO A 132 4.99 15.48 -10.67
C PRO A 132 4.92 14.98 -9.23
N LEU A 133 3.73 15.07 -8.62
CA LEU A 133 3.55 14.64 -7.24
C LEU A 133 3.67 13.12 -7.13
N ASN A 134 3.13 12.35 -8.09
CA ASN A 134 3.12 10.88 -8.08
C ASN A 134 2.93 10.28 -6.67
N ILE A 135 2.06 10.90 -5.85
CA ILE A 135 1.69 10.35 -4.55
C ILE A 135 0.56 9.38 -4.79
N GLU A 136 0.81 8.15 -4.43
CA GLU A 136 -0.18 7.09 -4.44
C GLU A 136 -0.81 7.03 -3.06
N TRP A 137 -2.12 7.24 -3.01
CA TRP A 137 -2.91 7.11 -1.81
C TRP A 137 -3.44 5.69 -1.74
N LEU A 138 -3.15 4.99 -0.64
CA LEU A 138 -3.84 3.75 -0.34
C LEU A 138 -5.29 4.09 0.00
N LEU A 139 -6.21 3.72 -0.89
CA LEU A 139 -7.65 3.82 -0.61
C LEU A 139 -8.10 2.69 0.31
N TYR A 140 -7.51 1.51 0.12
CA TYR A 140 -7.87 0.31 0.85
C TYR A 140 -6.70 -0.66 0.89
N SER A 141 -6.50 -1.30 2.05
CA SER A 141 -5.62 -2.45 2.20
C SER A 141 -6.26 -3.42 3.15
N PHE A 142 -6.20 -4.70 2.81
CA PHE A 142 -6.68 -5.77 3.66
C PHE A 142 -5.61 -6.83 3.80
N ARG A 143 -5.44 -7.32 5.03
CA ARG A 143 -4.64 -8.49 5.33
C ARG A 143 -5.58 -9.56 5.85
N PHE A 144 -5.48 -10.76 5.29
CA PHE A 144 -6.33 -11.90 5.62
C PHE A 144 -6.10 -12.45 7.04
N SER A 145 -5.43 -11.72 7.94
CA SER A 145 -5.32 -12.06 9.37
C SER A 145 -6.59 -11.73 10.16
N GLU A 146 -7.52 -11.04 9.52
CA GLU A 146 -8.77 -10.59 10.08
C GLU A 146 -9.93 -11.36 9.42
N ASP A 147 -11.06 -11.46 10.13
CA ASP A 147 -12.24 -12.12 9.61
C ASP A 147 -12.79 -11.40 8.36
N LEU A 148 -13.13 -12.19 7.32
CA LEU A 148 -13.54 -11.69 6.01
C LEU A 148 -14.82 -10.85 6.11
N GLU A 149 -15.82 -11.37 6.80
CA GLU A 149 -17.15 -10.77 6.88
C GLU A 149 -17.09 -9.41 7.61
N ASN A 150 -16.32 -9.35 8.70
CA ASN A 150 -16.14 -8.11 9.48
C ASN A 150 -15.49 -6.96 8.71
N LYS A 151 -14.80 -7.25 7.60
CA LYS A 151 -14.22 -6.23 6.71
C LYS A 151 -14.96 -6.04 5.40
N GLY A 152 -16.15 -6.63 5.29
CA GLY A 152 -17.03 -6.48 4.13
C GLY A 152 -16.61 -7.29 2.92
N TYR A 153 -15.72 -8.28 3.09
CA TYR A 153 -15.53 -9.29 2.06
C TYR A 153 -16.70 -10.26 2.06
N ILE A 154 -17.13 -10.65 0.87
CA ILE A 154 -18.20 -11.63 0.66
C ILE A 154 -17.56 -12.88 0.07
N SER A 155 -17.77 -14.02 0.73
CA SER A 155 -17.45 -15.34 0.19
C SER A 155 -18.71 -15.93 -0.43
N TRP A 156 -18.64 -16.33 -1.70
CA TRP A 156 -19.71 -17.06 -2.37
C TRP A 156 -19.19 -18.34 -3.06
N PRO A 157 -19.88 -19.49 -2.96
CA PRO A 157 -20.94 -19.77 -1.99
C PRO A 157 -20.49 -19.46 -0.56
N GLN A 158 -21.43 -19.24 0.36
CA GLN A 158 -21.07 -18.83 1.71
C GLN A 158 -20.10 -19.85 2.34
N GLY A 159 -18.95 -19.35 2.82
CA GLY A 159 -17.90 -20.17 3.43
C GLY A 159 -16.99 -20.92 2.45
N ALA A 160 -17.13 -20.70 1.13
CA ALA A 160 -16.23 -21.30 0.13
C ALA A 160 -14.78 -20.83 0.30
N TRP A 161 -14.60 -19.61 0.78
CA TRP A 161 -13.32 -19.02 1.15
C TRP A 161 -13.24 -18.92 2.67
N SER A 162 -12.13 -19.38 3.23
CA SER A 162 -11.87 -19.33 4.68
C SER A 162 -10.50 -18.73 4.95
N VAL A 163 -10.40 -17.94 6.02
CA VAL A 163 -9.12 -17.48 6.56
C VAL A 163 -8.49 -18.60 7.36
N ASP A 164 -7.21 -18.84 7.12
CA ASP A 164 -6.42 -19.86 7.80
C ASP A 164 -5.00 -19.33 8.06
N TRP A 165 -4.22 -20.06 8.85
CA TRP A 165 -2.92 -19.65 9.35
C TRP A 165 -1.87 -20.74 9.15
N ALA A 166 -0.73 -20.37 8.57
CA ALA A 166 0.44 -21.24 8.47
C ALA A 166 1.72 -20.42 8.55
N LEU A 167 2.71 -20.94 9.29
CA LEU A 167 4.04 -20.32 9.41
C LEU A 167 3.97 -18.82 9.79
N ASP A 168 3.15 -18.49 10.79
CA ASP A 168 2.92 -17.12 11.29
C ASP A 168 2.39 -16.13 10.23
N ARG A 169 1.79 -16.64 9.15
CA ARG A 169 1.11 -15.85 8.13
C ARG A 169 -0.32 -16.32 7.98
N SER A 170 -1.22 -15.36 7.84
CA SER A 170 -2.59 -15.62 7.47
C SER A 170 -2.73 -15.70 5.95
N TYR A 171 -3.64 -16.54 5.49
CA TYR A 171 -4.01 -16.66 4.08
C TYR A 171 -5.49 -16.96 3.96
N VAL A 172 -6.01 -16.80 2.74
CA VAL A 172 -7.32 -17.33 2.37
C VAL A 172 -7.15 -18.60 1.56
N SER A 173 -8.00 -19.58 1.84
CA SER A 173 -8.05 -20.85 1.11
C SER A 173 -9.46 -21.15 0.64
N VAL A 174 -9.53 -21.78 -0.53
CA VAL A 174 -10.72 -22.42 -1.08
C VAL A 174 -10.51 -23.93 -1.00
N GLN A 175 -11.45 -24.63 -0.36
CA GLN A 175 -11.28 -26.06 -0.03
C GLN A 175 -12.02 -27.00 -0.99
N ASP A 176 -13.04 -26.51 -1.70
CA ASP A 176 -13.84 -27.34 -2.61
C ASP A 176 -13.36 -27.18 -4.06
N SER A 177 -12.95 -28.29 -4.68
CA SER A 177 -12.39 -28.31 -6.04
C SER A 177 -13.44 -28.36 -7.15
N ASN A 178 -14.73 -28.47 -6.80
CA ASN A 178 -15.81 -28.69 -7.78
C ASN A 178 -16.81 -27.53 -7.86
N ALA A 179 -16.55 -26.43 -7.16
CA ALA A 179 -17.46 -25.30 -7.10
C ALA A 179 -16.74 -24.00 -7.48
N GLN A 180 -17.37 -23.26 -8.40
CA GLN A 180 -17.06 -21.86 -8.65
C GLN A 180 -17.12 -21.09 -7.33
N ALA A 181 -16.04 -20.42 -6.96
CA ALA A 181 -15.93 -19.71 -5.69
C ALA A 181 -15.46 -18.27 -5.92
N TYR A 182 -16.15 -17.32 -5.32
CA TYR A 182 -15.85 -15.90 -5.39
C TYR A 182 -15.50 -15.37 -4.00
N LEU A 183 -14.42 -14.61 -3.93
CA LEU A 183 -14.07 -13.76 -2.81
C LEU A 183 -14.13 -12.32 -3.27
N ILE A 184 -15.17 -11.61 -2.84
CA ILE A 184 -15.53 -10.29 -3.36
C ILE A 184 -15.19 -9.24 -2.32
N SER A 185 -14.46 -8.20 -2.71
CA SER A 185 -14.12 -7.06 -1.86
C SER A 185 -15.36 -6.23 -1.47
N PRO A 186 -15.23 -5.34 -0.48
CA PRO A 186 -16.14 -4.22 -0.35
C PRO A 186 -16.23 -3.39 -1.63
N ASN A 187 -17.30 -2.60 -1.74
CA ASN A 187 -17.46 -1.66 -2.85
C ASN A 187 -16.58 -0.43 -2.63
N PHE A 188 -15.84 -0.04 -3.67
CA PHE A 188 -15.02 1.16 -3.70
C PHE A 188 -15.72 2.29 -4.46
N ASP A 189 -15.68 3.50 -3.88
CA ASP A 189 -16.15 4.73 -4.52
C ASP A 189 -14.98 5.44 -5.20
N LEU A 190 -14.94 5.42 -6.53
CA LEU A 190 -13.89 6.01 -7.35
C LEU A 190 -14.29 7.34 -7.98
N ARG A 191 -15.39 7.98 -7.53
CA ARG A 191 -15.87 9.25 -8.09
C ARG A 191 -14.89 10.40 -7.95
N ASP A 192 -14.20 10.47 -6.81
CA ASP A 192 -13.27 11.56 -6.48
C ASP A 192 -11.79 11.15 -6.64
N VAL A 193 -11.53 10.02 -7.31
CA VAL A 193 -10.18 9.48 -7.51
C VAL A 193 -9.68 9.84 -8.91
N LYS A 194 -8.45 10.37 -9.01
CA LYS A 194 -7.87 10.78 -10.31
C LYS A 194 -7.08 9.68 -11.01
N ARG A 195 -6.46 8.80 -10.23
CA ARG A 195 -5.64 7.66 -10.69
C ARG A 195 -5.84 6.54 -9.67
N ALA A 196 -6.50 5.48 -10.09
CA ALA A 196 -6.78 4.33 -9.25
C ALA A 196 -6.06 3.12 -9.85
N SER A 197 -5.41 2.33 -9.01
CA SER A 197 -4.92 1.00 -9.37
C SER A 197 -5.02 0.10 -8.15
N PHE A 198 -5.05 -1.20 -8.37
CA PHE A 198 -4.89 -2.17 -7.30
C PHE A 198 -3.78 -3.16 -7.64
N ALA A 199 -3.19 -3.73 -6.59
CA ALA A 199 -2.27 -4.85 -6.67
C ALA A 199 -2.55 -5.75 -5.48
N ILE A 200 -2.15 -7.02 -5.60
CA ILE A 200 -2.24 -7.99 -4.52
C ILE A 200 -0.86 -8.58 -4.24
N GLU A 201 -0.58 -8.78 -2.97
CA GLU A 201 0.52 -9.63 -2.53
C GLU A 201 -0.06 -11.03 -2.29
N HIS A 202 0.34 -12.00 -3.11
CA HIS A 202 -0.24 -13.33 -3.06
C HIS A 202 0.80 -14.45 -3.02
N THR A 203 0.46 -15.51 -2.28
CA THR A 203 1.14 -16.79 -2.28
C THR A 203 0.08 -17.83 -2.58
N ILE A 204 0.20 -18.54 -3.69
CA ILE A 204 -0.78 -19.56 -4.06
C ILE A 204 -0.13 -20.93 -3.93
N ASN A 205 -0.80 -21.82 -3.20
CA ASN A 205 -0.37 -23.20 -3.04
C ASN A 205 -1.52 -24.13 -3.43
N ILE A 206 -1.26 -25.04 -4.36
CA ILE A 206 -2.20 -26.09 -4.75
C ILE A 206 -1.83 -27.38 -4.03
N ASN A 207 -2.72 -27.82 -3.13
CA ASN A 207 -2.59 -29.11 -2.45
C ASN A 207 -2.72 -30.26 -3.44
N ARG A 208 -1.67 -31.08 -3.55
CA ARG A 208 -1.67 -32.26 -4.42
C ARG A 208 -2.51 -33.36 -3.78
N ASN A 209 -3.44 -33.94 -4.54
CA ASN A 209 -4.02 -35.22 -4.17
C ASN A 209 -2.91 -36.30 -4.17
N LYS A 210 -2.59 -36.86 -3.00
CA LYS A 210 -1.49 -37.81 -2.76
C LYS A 210 -1.54 -39.06 -3.66
N ARG A 211 -2.66 -39.31 -4.35
CA ARG A 211 -2.87 -40.47 -5.25
C ARG A 211 -2.41 -40.26 -6.69
N SER A 212 -2.14 -39.02 -7.13
CA SER A 212 -1.67 -38.76 -8.50
C SER A 212 -0.14 -38.85 -8.58
N THR A 213 0.39 -39.69 -9.45
CA THR A 213 1.83 -39.80 -9.75
C THR A 213 2.31 -38.82 -10.81
N LYS A 214 1.41 -38.16 -11.54
CA LYS A 214 1.77 -37.16 -12.55
C LYS A 214 2.16 -35.84 -11.88
N ASP A 215 3.25 -35.24 -12.37
CA ASP A 215 3.58 -33.87 -12.01
C ASP A 215 2.55 -32.93 -12.65
N LEU A 216 1.84 -32.20 -11.79
CA LEU A 216 0.89 -31.18 -12.20
C LEU A 216 1.67 -29.91 -12.52
N ASP A 217 1.45 -29.33 -13.70
CA ASP A 217 1.90 -27.97 -13.97
C ASP A 217 1.01 -26.99 -13.20
N ARG A 218 1.42 -26.71 -11.96
CA ARG A 218 0.69 -25.81 -11.07
C ARG A 218 0.52 -24.41 -11.66
N ARG A 219 1.48 -23.95 -12.47
CA ARG A 219 1.38 -22.63 -13.10
C ARG A 219 0.23 -22.60 -14.10
N GLU A 220 0.11 -23.67 -14.89
CA GLU A 220 -0.97 -23.78 -15.87
C GLU A 220 -2.34 -23.92 -15.18
N ILE A 221 -2.42 -24.72 -14.11
CA ILE A 221 -3.64 -24.82 -13.31
C ILE A 221 -4.03 -23.46 -12.76
N LEU A 222 -3.10 -22.73 -12.13
CA LEU A 222 -3.39 -21.41 -11.57
C LEU A 222 -3.86 -20.40 -12.61
N LYS A 223 -3.28 -20.41 -13.81
CA LYS A 223 -3.72 -19.54 -14.90
C LYS A 223 -5.13 -19.85 -15.38
N GLN A 224 -5.53 -21.12 -15.29
CA GLN A 224 -6.83 -21.57 -15.75
C GLN A 224 -7.91 -21.43 -14.67
N SER A 225 -7.54 -21.59 -13.40
CA SER A 225 -8.45 -21.73 -12.27
C SER A 225 -8.52 -20.49 -11.37
N PHE A 226 -7.64 -19.50 -11.50
CA PHE A 226 -7.63 -18.32 -10.62
C PHE A 226 -7.66 -17.04 -11.44
N HIS A 227 -8.71 -16.25 -11.24
CA HIS A 227 -8.96 -15.03 -11.99
C HIS A 227 -9.25 -13.88 -11.03
N ALA A 228 -8.77 -12.68 -11.38
CA ALA A 228 -9.27 -11.45 -10.77
C ALA A 228 -10.28 -10.81 -11.72
N LYS A 229 -11.41 -10.37 -11.16
CA LYS A 229 -12.53 -9.80 -11.91
C LYS A 229 -12.97 -8.48 -11.27
N ILE A 230 -13.49 -7.55 -12.08
CA ILE A 230 -14.04 -6.28 -11.62
C ILE A 230 -15.49 -6.15 -12.10
N SER A 231 -16.37 -5.67 -11.22
CA SER A 231 -17.75 -5.31 -11.56
C SER A 231 -18.09 -3.93 -11.02
N THR A 232 -18.92 -3.19 -11.75
CA THR A 232 -19.49 -1.90 -11.32
C THR A 232 -20.98 -1.98 -10.99
N ASP A 233 -21.60 -3.13 -11.26
CA ASP A 233 -23.04 -3.38 -11.16
C ASP A 233 -23.41 -4.49 -10.17
N TYR A 234 -22.42 -5.14 -9.54
CA TYR A 234 -22.64 -6.08 -8.44
C TYR A 234 -23.23 -5.39 -7.20
N LYS A 235 -24.37 -5.91 -6.73
CA LYS A 235 -25.15 -5.35 -5.60
C LYS A 235 -25.25 -6.29 -4.40
N GLY A 236 -24.46 -7.37 -4.38
CA GLY A 236 -24.55 -8.43 -3.38
C GLY A 236 -25.37 -9.63 -3.85
N GLY A 237 -25.23 -10.75 -3.13
CA GLY A 237 -25.92 -12.01 -3.43
C GLY A 237 -25.05 -12.99 -4.21
N ASP A 238 -25.69 -13.80 -5.05
CA ASP A 238 -25.02 -14.72 -5.97
C ASP A 238 -24.34 -13.93 -7.10
N PRO A 239 -23.00 -13.98 -7.25
CA PRO A 239 -22.26 -13.22 -8.24
C PRO A 239 -22.29 -13.83 -9.64
N SER A 240 -22.92 -14.99 -9.85
CA SER A 240 -23.04 -15.56 -11.19
C SER A 240 -23.88 -14.66 -12.09
N GLU A 241 -23.38 -14.39 -13.30
CA GLU A 241 -24.03 -13.47 -14.25
C GLU A 241 -25.48 -13.86 -14.54
N SER A 242 -25.78 -15.16 -14.56
CA SER A 242 -27.12 -15.71 -14.74
C SER A 242 -28.12 -15.34 -13.65
N VAL A 243 -27.65 -15.02 -12.45
CA VAL A 243 -28.51 -14.76 -11.27
C VAL A 243 -28.54 -13.27 -10.93
N CYS A 244 -27.37 -12.62 -10.79
CA CYS A 244 -27.30 -11.19 -10.46
C CYS A 244 -27.57 -10.26 -11.64
N GLY A 245 -27.37 -10.74 -12.89
CA GLY A 245 -27.29 -9.87 -14.07
C GLY A 245 -26.12 -8.89 -14.02
N CYS A 246 -25.13 -9.15 -13.16
CA CYS A 246 -23.92 -8.36 -13.00
C CYS A 246 -22.84 -8.82 -13.99
N HIS A 247 -22.02 -7.88 -14.45
CA HIS A 247 -20.99 -8.12 -15.46
C HIS A 247 -19.61 -8.09 -14.80
N TRP A 248 -18.85 -9.15 -15.03
CA TRP A 248 -17.49 -9.26 -14.50
C TRP A 248 -16.46 -9.15 -15.62
N ILE A 249 -15.55 -8.18 -15.48
CA ILE A 249 -14.45 -7.96 -16.42
C ILE A 249 -13.20 -8.62 -15.84
N ASP A 250 -12.64 -9.60 -16.55
CA ASP A 250 -11.35 -10.21 -16.19
C ASP A 250 -10.22 -9.18 -16.26
N VAL A 251 -9.34 -9.22 -15.26
CA VAL A 251 -8.15 -8.39 -15.21
C VAL A 251 -6.88 -9.23 -15.09
N ASP A 252 -5.87 -8.83 -15.84
CA ASP A 252 -4.58 -9.50 -15.84
C ASP A 252 -3.75 -9.03 -14.63
N LEU A 253 -3.42 -9.97 -13.75
CA LEU A 253 -2.54 -9.76 -12.60
C LEU A 253 -1.04 -9.86 -12.99
N GLY A 254 -0.75 -10.21 -14.24
CA GLY A 254 0.59 -10.45 -14.75
C GLY A 254 1.11 -11.84 -14.35
N GLU A 255 2.38 -11.91 -13.92
CA GLU A 255 3.00 -13.18 -13.57
C GLU A 255 2.48 -13.72 -12.23
N LEU A 256 1.73 -14.81 -12.28
CA LEU A 256 1.32 -15.58 -11.10
C LEU A 256 2.51 -16.35 -10.49
N PRO A 257 2.54 -16.56 -9.16
CA PRO A 257 3.60 -17.31 -8.49
C PRO A 257 3.67 -18.75 -9.01
N SER A 258 4.88 -19.31 -9.03
CA SER A 258 5.14 -20.66 -9.56
C SER A 258 4.53 -21.79 -8.72
N SER A 259 4.04 -21.48 -7.51
CA SER A 259 3.54 -22.44 -6.50
C SER A 259 4.56 -23.52 -6.09
N LYS A 260 5.85 -23.37 -6.41
CA LYS A 260 6.88 -24.39 -6.09
C LYS A 260 7.53 -24.22 -4.73
N ASP A 261 7.54 -23.01 -4.14
CA ASP A 261 8.36 -22.72 -2.95
C ASP A 261 7.71 -21.71 -1.96
N PHE A 262 6.37 -21.64 -1.91
CA PHE A 262 5.64 -20.65 -1.08
C PHE A 262 6.12 -19.20 -1.30
N HIS A 263 6.65 -18.89 -2.49
CA HIS A 263 7.09 -17.55 -2.81
C HIS A 263 5.89 -16.62 -2.93
N THR A 264 5.92 -15.59 -2.11
CA THR A 264 5.02 -14.46 -2.21
C THR A 264 5.46 -13.56 -3.35
N VAL A 265 4.54 -13.23 -4.24
CA VAL A 265 4.76 -12.33 -5.36
C VAL A 265 3.78 -11.15 -5.22
N GLU A 266 4.23 -9.95 -5.53
CA GLU A 266 3.34 -8.80 -5.73
C GLU A 266 2.90 -8.81 -7.19
N SER A 267 1.59 -8.78 -7.44
CA SER A 267 1.04 -8.74 -8.79
C SER A 267 1.44 -7.46 -9.51
N GLN A 268 1.29 -7.45 -10.84
CA GLN A 268 1.27 -6.18 -11.55
C GLN A 268 0.11 -5.32 -11.05
N ARG A 269 0.27 -4.01 -11.21
CA ARG A 269 -0.78 -3.06 -10.88
C ARG A 269 -1.80 -3.04 -11.99
N VAL A 270 -3.03 -3.36 -11.63
CA VAL A 270 -4.18 -3.27 -12.52
C VAL A 270 -4.67 -1.82 -12.54
N ASP A 271 -4.70 -1.23 -13.73
CA ASP A 271 -5.22 0.13 -13.92
C ASP A 271 -6.75 0.14 -13.76
N LEU A 272 -7.23 0.94 -12.81
CA LEU A 272 -8.66 1.16 -12.57
C LEU A 272 -9.18 2.43 -13.26
N SER A 273 -8.39 3.07 -14.11
CA SER A 273 -8.81 4.23 -14.91
C SER A 273 -10.12 4.04 -15.68
N PRO A 274 -10.43 2.85 -16.24
CA PRO A 274 -11.72 2.60 -16.90
C PRO A 274 -12.95 2.70 -15.99
N PHE A 275 -12.75 2.63 -14.67
CA PHE A 275 -13.81 2.63 -13.65
C PHE A 275 -13.88 3.92 -12.83
N LEU A 276 -13.11 4.96 -13.21
CA LEU A 276 -13.18 6.27 -12.53
C LEU A 276 -14.56 6.89 -12.74
N GLY A 277 -15.08 7.57 -11.71
CA GLY A 277 -16.44 8.10 -11.74
C GLY A 277 -17.52 7.11 -11.25
N GLU A 278 -17.16 5.84 -11.05
CA GLU A 278 -18.09 4.83 -10.53
C GLU A 278 -18.11 4.81 -9.02
N LYS A 279 -19.30 4.64 -8.44
CA LYS A 279 -19.50 4.60 -6.98
C LYS A 279 -19.35 3.20 -6.39
N ASN A 280 -19.59 2.16 -7.20
CA ASN A 280 -19.72 0.78 -6.73
C ASN A 280 -18.77 -0.14 -7.48
N VAL A 281 -17.45 0.04 -7.30
CA VAL A 281 -16.46 -0.84 -7.92
C VAL A 281 -16.16 -2.00 -6.97
N SER A 282 -16.49 -3.23 -7.35
CA SER A 282 -16.18 -4.46 -6.61
C SER A 282 -15.08 -5.23 -7.33
N ILE A 283 -14.13 -5.79 -6.57
CA ILE A 283 -13.08 -6.67 -7.08
C ILE A 283 -13.35 -8.07 -6.55
N ALA A 284 -13.39 -9.07 -7.42
CA ALA A 284 -13.57 -10.47 -7.05
C ALA A 284 -12.33 -11.30 -7.40
N PHE A 285 -11.93 -12.18 -6.48
CA PHE A 285 -11.04 -13.29 -6.77
C PHE A 285 -11.90 -14.52 -7.01
N TYR A 286 -11.86 -15.04 -8.23
CA TYR A 286 -12.68 -16.13 -8.71
C TYR A 286 -11.84 -17.39 -8.89
N TYR A 287 -12.32 -18.50 -8.35
CA TYR A 287 -11.73 -19.82 -8.50
C TYR A 287 -12.72 -20.80 -9.17
N ASP A 288 -12.26 -21.59 -10.14
CA ASP A 288 -13.07 -22.61 -10.84
C ASP A 288 -12.36 -23.92 -11.18
#